data_AF-A0A496KZI0-F1
#
_entry.id   AF-A0A496KZI0-F1
#
_cell.length_a   1.000
_cell.length_b   1.000
_cell.length_c   1.000
_cell.angle_alpha   90.00
_cell.angle_beta   90.00
_cell.angle_gamma   90.00
#
_symmetry.space_group_name_H-M   'P 1'
#
loop_
_entity.id
_entity.type
_entity.pdbx_description
1 polymer ?
#
loop_
_entity_poly.entity_id
_entity_poly.type
_entity_poly.pdbx_seq_one_letter_code
_entity_poly.pdbx_strand_id
1 'polypeptide(L)'
;SLRNNFFRHKALVPHSPKMSNKQPAEPKKLKMIFDYNRQKIYLQWEKSSEKDLKYYIIYRFGKNEPIDTDNPKNIFATTRNNYLDITQFILNNYSKKMIFAVSSVNRYNVESEKYITVEY
;
A
#
# COMPACT_ATOMS: atom_id res chain seq x y z
N SER A 1 -57.49 21.28 -5.42
CA SER A 1 -56.59 21.70 -6.50
C SER A 1 -55.24 22.07 -5.93
N LEU A 2 -54.09 21.75 -6.49
CA LEU A 2 -53.70 20.81 -7.54
C LEU A 2 -52.17 20.92 -7.54
N ARG A 3 -51.46 19.80 -7.31
CA ARG A 3 -50.15 19.45 -7.92
C ARG A 3 -48.97 20.42 -7.68
N ASN A 4 -47.76 20.02 -7.35
CA ASN A 4 -47.15 18.72 -7.19
C ASN A 4 -45.75 19.02 -6.68
N ASN A 5 -45.41 18.49 -5.52
CA ASN A 5 -44.06 18.51 -4.96
C ASN A 5 -43.19 17.55 -5.80
N PHE A 6 -42.74 17.98 -6.98
CA PHE A 6 -42.06 17.12 -7.94
C PHE A 6 -40.59 17.54 -8.09
N PHE A 7 -39.73 16.59 -7.67
CA PHE A 7 -38.27 16.53 -7.78
C PHE A 7 -37.43 17.19 -6.67
N ARG A 8 -37.75 16.78 -5.44
CA ARG A 8 -36.87 16.76 -4.26
C ARG A 8 -35.86 15.60 -4.31
N HIS A 9 -35.12 15.45 -5.40
CA HIS A 9 -33.93 14.59 -5.44
C HIS A 9 -32.87 15.31 -6.25
N LYS A 10 -31.74 15.69 -5.63
CA LYS A 10 -30.51 15.87 -6.40
C LYS A 10 -30.32 14.54 -7.11
N ALA A 11 -30.48 14.53 -8.44
CA ALA A 11 -30.11 13.37 -9.23
C ALA A 11 -28.68 13.00 -8.82
N LEU A 12 -28.45 11.73 -8.50
CA LEU A 12 -27.09 11.22 -8.35
C LEU A 12 -26.36 11.61 -9.64
N VAL A 13 -25.23 12.29 -9.49
CA VAL A 13 -24.38 12.64 -10.64
C VAL A 13 -24.14 11.34 -11.40
N PRO A 14 -24.42 11.27 -12.71
CA PRO A 14 -24.26 10.05 -13.46
C PRO A 14 -22.86 9.49 -13.22
N HIS A 15 -22.78 8.18 -12.96
CA HIS A 15 -21.52 7.46 -12.79
C HIS A 15 -20.63 7.80 -14.00
N SER A 16 -19.57 8.57 -13.75
CA SER A 16 -18.69 8.99 -14.83
C SER A 16 -17.79 7.80 -15.15
N PRO A 17 -17.80 7.23 -16.37
CA PRO A 17 -16.87 6.17 -16.77
C PRO A 17 -15.40 6.63 -16.74
N LYS A 18 -15.16 7.90 -16.41
CA LYS A 18 -13.86 8.56 -16.25
C LYS A 18 -13.38 8.65 -14.80
N MET A 19 -14.03 7.99 -13.82
CA MET A 19 -13.31 7.67 -12.58
C MET A 19 -12.25 6.65 -12.95
N SER A 20 -11.06 7.17 -13.22
CA SER A 20 -9.89 6.43 -13.66
C SER A 20 -9.63 5.25 -12.73
N ASN A 21 -10.01 4.05 -13.17
CA ASN A 21 -9.60 2.77 -12.58
C ASN A 21 -8.12 2.46 -12.89
N LYS A 22 -7.33 3.50 -13.21
CA LYS A 22 -5.92 3.39 -13.49
C LYS A 22 -5.23 2.96 -12.21
N GLN A 23 -4.77 1.73 -12.22
CA GLN A 23 -3.97 1.19 -11.14
C GLN A 23 -2.65 1.95 -11.07
N PRO A 24 -2.16 2.24 -9.86
CA PRO A 24 -0.87 2.87 -9.70
C PRO A 24 0.26 1.96 -10.18
N ALA A 25 1.40 2.58 -10.49
CA ALA A 25 2.61 1.86 -10.83
C ALA A 25 3.12 1.07 -9.62
N GLU A 26 3.58 -0.16 -9.89
CA GLU A 26 4.21 -1.01 -8.88
C GLU A 26 5.45 -0.32 -8.27
N PRO A 27 5.69 -0.45 -6.95
CA PRO A 27 6.94 -0.01 -6.33
C PRO A 27 8.14 -0.79 -6.87
N LYS A 28 9.33 -0.17 -6.85
CA LYS A 28 10.55 -0.73 -7.46
C LYS A 28 11.73 -0.75 -6.50
N LYS A 29 12.66 -1.69 -6.71
CA LYS A 29 13.92 -1.87 -5.97
C LYS A 29 13.76 -1.83 -4.45
N LEU A 30 12.80 -2.59 -3.93
CA LEU A 30 12.66 -2.80 -2.50
C LEU A 30 13.93 -3.46 -1.96
N LYS A 31 14.46 -2.89 -0.88
CA LYS A 31 15.65 -3.38 -0.18
C LYS A 31 15.55 -3.10 1.30
N MET A 32 16.28 -3.90 2.07
CA MET A 32 16.54 -3.63 3.48
C MET A 32 17.84 -2.84 3.61
N ILE A 33 17.83 -1.79 4.44
CA ILE A 33 18.98 -0.93 4.70
C ILE A 33 19.22 -0.87 6.20
N PHE A 34 20.47 -1.12 6.59
CA PHE A 34 20.95 -0.88 7.95
C PHE A 34 21.62 0.50 8.02
N ASP A 35 21.05 1.39 8.81
CA ASP A 35 21.66 2.66 9.18
C ASP A 35 22.49 2.44 10.45
N TYR A 36 23.81 2.27 10.25
CA TYR A 36 24.77 2.03 11.32
C TYR A 36 24.83 3.16 12.35
N ASN A 37 24.64 4.41 11.90
CA ASN A 37 24.75 5.58 12.79
C ASN A 37 23.57 5.67 13.75
N ARG A 38 22.38 5.32 13.26
CA ARG A 38 21.15 5.36 14.06
C ARG A 38 20.79 4.02 14.68
N GLN A 39 21.52 2.95 14.34
CA GLN A 39 21.20 1.56 14.70
C GLN A 39 19.76 1.19 14.27
N LYS A 40 19.39 1.56 13.05
CA LYS A 40 18.03 1.38 12.52
C LYS A 40 18.02 0.51 11.28
N ILE A 41 16.98 -0.30 11.14
CA ILE A 41 16.69 -1.14 9.98
C ILE A 41 15.48 -0.56 9.26
N TYR A 42 15.65 -0.25 7.98
CA TYR A 42 14.58 0.26 7.14
C TYR A 42 14.28 -0.68 5.97
N LEU A 43 13.00 -0.82 5.63
CA LEU A 43 12.60 -1.14 4.27
C LEU A 43 12.63 0.15 3.46
N GLN A 44 13.25 0.13 2.28
CA GLN A 44 13.29 1.28 1.37
C GLN A 44 13.08 0.82 -0.08
N TRP A 45 12.34 1.63 -0.83
CA TRP A 45 12.10 1.43 -2.26
C TRP A 45 12.25 2.74 -3.03
N GLU A 46 12.25 2.65 -4.37
CA GLU A 46 12.26 3.83 -5.23
C GLU A 46 11.00 4.67 -5.03
N LYS A 47 11.19 5.98 -4.90
CA LYS A 47 10.08 6.94 -4.84
C LYS A 47 9.29 6.88 -6.14
N SER A 48 7.97 6.72 -6.04
CA SER A 48 7.11 6.73 -7.23
C SER A 48 7.12 8.12 -7.88
N SER A 49 7.14 8.15 -9.22
CA SER A 49 6.90 9.34 -10.02
C SER A 49 5.41 9.62 -10.24
N GLU A 50 4.53 8.75 -9.72
CA GLU A 50 3.09 8.87 -9.90
C GLU A 50 2.51 10.01 -9.07
N LYS A 51 1.82 10.94 -9.76
CA LYS A 51 1.23 12.13 -9.14
C LYS A 51 0.04 11.82 -8.22
N ASP A 52 -0.68 10.75 -8.53
CA ASP A 52 -1.88 10.35 -7.80
C ASP A 52 -1.58 9.33 -6.69
N LEU A 53 -0.31 9.06 -6.36
CA LEU A 53 0.03 8.19 -5.24
C LEU A 53 -0.48 8.77 -3.91
N LYS A 54 -1.18 7.95 -3.12
CA LYS A 54 -1.71 8.32 -1.80
C LYS A 54 -0.87 7.76 -0.66
N TYR A 55 -0.54 6.47 -0.71
CA TYR A 55 0.31 5.76 0.26
C TYR A 55 0.78 4.42 -0.31
N TYR A 56 1.63 3.73 0.46
CA TYR A 56 2.06 2.36 0.24
C TYR A 56 1.49 1.45 1.33
N ILE A 57 1.19 0.21 0.97
CA ILE A 57 0.87 -0.86 1.92
C ILE A 57 2.08 -1.78 2.00
N ILE A 58 2.50 -2.10 3.21
CA ILE A 58 3.53 -3.08 3.49
C ILE A 58 2.83 -4.29 4.08
N TYR A 59 3.04 -5.45 3.46
CA TYR A 59 2.60 -6.74 3.95
C TYR A 59 3.77 -7.54 4.51
N ARG A 60 3.44 -8.52 5.34
CA ARG A 60 4.43 -9.37 6.02
C ARG A 60 3.97 -10.81 6.04
N PHE A 61 4.88 -11.71 5.66
CA PHE A 61 4.65 -13.15 5.59
C PHE A 61 5.81 -13.91 6.24
N GLY A 62 5.55 -15.12 6.74
CA GLY A 62 6.60 -16.09 7.01
C GLY A 62 7.26 -16.57 5.72
N LYS A 63 8.52 -17.04 5.78
CA LYS A 63 9.23 -17.53 4.58
C LYS A 63 8.49 -18.62 3.78
N ASN A 64 7.69 -19.44 4.46
CA ASN A 64 6.93 -20.54 3.84
C ASN A 64 5.43 -20.24 3.73
N GLU A 65 5.01 -19.01 4.04
CA GLU A 65 3.62 -18.60 3.95
C GLU A 65 3.31 -18.08 2.54
N PRO A 66 2.16 -18.44 1.94
CA PRO A 66 1.77 -17.89 0.66
C PRO A 66 1.56 -16.37 0.77
N ILE A 67 2.00 -15.64 -0.26
CA ILE A 67 1.78 -14.20 -0.33
C ILE A 67 0.33 -13.96 -0.75
N ASP A 68 -0.44 -13.40 0.18
CA ASP A 68 -1.85 -13.05 0.01
C ASP A 68 -2.04 -11.58 0.42
N THR A 69 -2.20 -10.70 -0.57
CA THR A 69 -2.44 -9.27 -0.36
C THR A 69 -3.93 -8.93 -0.25
N ASP A 70 -4.83 -9.85 -0.56
CA ASP A 70 -6.29 -9.65 -0.44
C ASP A 70 -6.76 -9.81 1.00
N ASN A 71 -6.01 -10.54 1.82
CA ASN A 71 -6.30 -10.71 3.23
C ASN A 71 -5.71 -9.58 4.09
N PRO A 72 -6.55 -8.72 4.71
CA PRO A 72 -6.08 -7.56 5.47
C PRO A 72 -5.27 -7.92 6.71
N LYS A 73 -5.31 -9.18 7.19
CA LYS A 73 -4.47 -9.65 8.30
C LYS A 73 -2.98 -9.63 7.98
N ASN A 74 -2.62 -9.67 6.70
CA ASN A 74 -1.23 -9.67 6.25
C ASN A 74 -0.66 -8.25 6.16
N ILE A 75 -1.50 -7.22 6.33
CA ILE A 75 -1.06 -5.82 6.36
C ILE A 75 -0.22 -5.60 7.62
N PHE A 76 1.05 -5.28 7.40
CA PHE A 76 1.99 -4.93 8.47
C PHE A 76 1.90 -3.45 8.82
N ALA A 77 1.90 -2.58 7.81
CA ALA A 77 1.85 -1.13 7.99
C ALA A 77 1.43 -0.42 6.71
N THR A 78 1.04 0.84 6.85
CA THR A 78 0.87 1.76 5.72
C THR A 78 1.73 3.01 5.92
N THR A 79 2.28 3.56 4.84
CA THR A 79 3.12 4.76 4.93
C THR A 79 3.00 5.63 3.68
N ARG A 80 3.21 6.94 3.83
CA ARG A 80 3.33 7.87 2.69
C ARG A 80 4.76 8.01 2.19
N ASN A 81 5.73 7.58 2.99
CA ASN A 81 7.15 7.65 2.64
C ASN A 81 7.54 6.45 1.78
N ASN A 82 8.63 6.55 1.04
CA ASN A 82 9.22 5.42 0.31
C ASN A 82 10.13 4.54 1.19
N TYR A 83 9.90 4.57 2.51
CA TYR A 83 10.62 3.78 3.49
C TYR A 83 9.75 3.53 4.73
N LEU A 84 10.13 2.51 5.51
CA LEU A 84 9.52 2.14 6.79
C LEU A 84 10.60 1.66 7.77
N ASP A 85 10.62 2.21 8.99
CA ASP A 85 11.46 1.69 10.10
C ASP A 85 10.85 0.38 10.60
N ILE A 86 11.61 -0.71 10.51
CA ILE A 86 11.22 -2.04 10.96
C ILE A 86 12.09 -2.57 12.11
N THR A 87 12.90 -1.69 12.72
CA THR A 87 13.91 -2.07 13.73
C THR A 87 13.31 -2.87 14.88
N GLN A 88 12.28 -2.32 15.54
CA GLN A 88 11.67 -2.98 16.70
C GLN A 88 11.07 -4.34 16.32
N PHE A 89 10.49 -4.40 15.13
CA PHE A 89 9.88 -5.62 14.63
C PHE A 89 10.93 -6.72 14.41
N ILE A 90 12.04 -6.37 13.77
CA ILE A 90 13.16 -7.29 13.52
C ILE A 90 13.79 -7.74 14.83
N LEU A 91 14.05 -6.83 15.77
CA LEU A 91 14.61 -7.18 17.08
C LEU A 91 13.73 -8.17 17.85
N ASN A 92 12.41 -8.08 17.72
CA ASN A 92 11.47 -9.01 18.35
C ASN A 92 11.34 -10.35 17.61
N ASN A 93 11.85 -10.46 16.39
CA ASN A 93 11.66 -11.61 15.50
C ASN A 93 12.96 -12.05 14.80
N TYR A 94 14.13 -11.77 15.39
CA TYR A 94 15.45 -11.92 14.76
C TYR A 94 15.78 -13.34 14.27
N SER A 95 15.12 -14.37 14.81
CA SER A 95 15.30 -15.77 14.43
C SER A 95 14.35 -16.24 13.31
N LYS A 96 13.39 -15.40 12.90
CA LYS A 96 12.35 -15.77 11.93
C LYS A 96 12.66 -15.18 10.57
N LYS A 97 12.81 -16.06 9.58
CA LYS A 97 12.88 -15.66 8.18
C LYS A 97 11.52 -15.19 7.68
N MET A 98 11.51 -14.10 6.95
CA MET A 98 10.29 -13.39 6.63
C MET A 98 10.33 -12.76 5.25
N ILE A 99 9.15 -12.53 4.69
CA ILE A 99 8.99 -11.84 3.41
C ILE A 99 8.19 -10.57 3.67
N PHE A 100 8.71 -9.45 3.19
CA PHE A 100 7.95 -8.21 3.10
C PHE A 100 7.53 -7.98 1.67
N ALA A 101 6.27 -7.62 1.46
CA ALA A 101 5.76 -7.17 0.16
C ALA A 101 5.31 -5.72 0.26
N VAL A 102 5.47 -4.94 -0.82
CA VAL A 102 5.05 -3.54 -0.87
C VAL A 102 4.23 -3.29 -2.13
N SER A 103 3.06 -2.69 -1.97
CA SER A 103 2.19 -2.22 -3.05
C SER A 103 1.95 -0.71 -2.91
N SER A 104 1.50 -0.08 -4.00
CA SER A 104 1.14 1.33 -4.03
C SER A 104 -0.37 1.50 -4.10
N VAL A 105 -0.89 2.57 -3.49
CA VAL A 105 -2.31 2.91 -3.52
C VAL A 105 -2.46 4.34 -4.01
N ASN A 106 -3.31 4.55 -5.02
CA ASN A 106 -3.56 5.87 -5.56
C ASN A 106 -4.63 6.64 -4.74
N ARG A 107 -4.87 7.90 -5.10
CA ARG A 107 -5.81 8.80 -4.42
C ARG A 107 -7.27 8.33 -4.50
N TYR A 108 -7.57 7.43 -5.43
CA TYR A 108 -8.88 6.80 -5.62
C TYR A 108 -9.02 5.49 -4.83
N ASN A 109 -8.05 5.14 -3.98
CA ASN A 109 -7.98 3.89 -3.21
C ASN A 109 -7.90 2.63 -4.08
N VAL A 110 -7.34 2.74 -5.28
CA VAL A 110 -7.00 1.59 -6.12
C VAL A 110 -5.55 1.20 -5.83
N GLU A 111 -5.34 -0.06 -5.50
CA GLU A 111 -4.02 -0.67 -5.28
C GLU A 111 -3.36 -1.08 -6.61
N SER A 112 -2.04 -1.13 -6.66
CA SER A 112 -1.29 -1.63 -7.82
C SER A 112 -1.54 -3.12 -8.05
N GLU A 113 -1.60 -3.54 -9.32
CA GLU A 113 -1.76 -4.95 -9.70
C GLU A 113 -0.70 -5.86 -9.08
N LYS A 114 0.50 -5.31 -8.95
CA LYS A 114 1.70 -6.02 -8.53
C LYS A 114 2.29 -5.37 -7.30
N TYR A 115 2.98 -6.19 -6.54
CA TYR A 115 3.79 -5.82 -5.40
C TYR A 115 5.23 -6.26 -5.64
N ILE A 116 6.16 -5.64 -4.91
CA ILE A 116 7.56 -6.04 -4.89
C ILE A 116 7.90 -6.65 -3.53
N THR A 117 8.78 -7.65 -3.50
CA THR A 117 9.13 -8.39 -2.28
C THR A 117 10.60 -8.28 -1.91
N VAL A 118 10.89 -8.52 -0.64
CA VAL A 118 12.24 -8.73 -0.10
C VAL A 118 12.19 -9.76 1.01
N GLU A 119 13.18 -10.67 1.04
CA GLU A 119 13.37 -11.63 2.13
C GLU A 119 14.31 -11.07 3.20
N TYR A 120 13.96 -11.33 4.46
CA TYR A 120 14.78 -11.16 5.66
C TYR A 120 15.19 -12.52 6.23
#